data_AF-A0AA48KRD6-F1
#
_entry.id   AF-A0AA48KRD6-F1
#
_cell.length_a   1.000
_cell.length_b   1.000
_cell.length_c   1.000
_cell.angle_alpha   90.00
_cell.angle_beta   90.00
_cell.angle_gamma   90.00
#
_symmetry.space_group_name_H-M   'P 1'
#
loop_
_entity.id
_entity.type
_entity.pdbx_description
1 polymer ?
#
loop_
_entity_poly.entity_id
_entity_poly.type
_entity_poly.pdbx_seq_one_letter_code
_entity_poly.pdbx_strand_id
1 'polypeptide(L)'
;MHEIAHWCIAGEARRKQVDYGYWYCPDGRNEQQQAEFEKVEVKPQAIEWCFAVACGLQFRVSTDNLDGAPVDRFAFQDKVLQQVAAYLEQGLPTRAQMLVDALHKFYHTPTLSLADFQPEPRFDVAV
;
A
#
# COMPACT_ATOMS: atom_id res chain seq x y z
N MET A 1 -3.08 1.75 9.28
CA MET A 1 -3.29 2.76 8.23
C MET A 1 -4.00 2.15 7.03
N HIS A 2 -3.75 0.86 6.78
CA HIS A 2 -4.39 -0.03 5.83
C HIS A 2 -5.88 0.24 5.55
N GLU A 3 -6.77 0.08 6.54
CA GLU A 3 -8.21 0.22 6.33
C GLU A 3 -8.64 1.62 5.84
N ILE A 4 -7.91 2.66 6.26
CA ILE A 4 -8.15 4.03 5.81
C ILE A 4 -7.73 4.16 4.34
N ALA A 5 -6.63 3.54 3.93
CA ALA A 5 -6.18 3.53 2.54
C ALA A 5 -7.22 2.84 1.63
N HIS A 6 -7.74 1.68 2.05
CA HIS A 6 -8.86 1.02 1.36
C HIS A 6 -10.09 1.94 1.28
N TRP A 7 -10.47 2.57 2.38
CA TRP A 7 -11.59 3.50 2.41
C TRP A 7 -11.40 4.67 1.43
N CYS A 8 -10.20 5.24 1.34
CA CYS A 8 -9.86 6.35 0.43
C CYS A 8 -10.03 6.00 -1.05
N ILE A 9 -9.88 4.72 -1.42
CA ILE A 9 -10.08 4.21 -2.79
C ILE A 9 -11.52 3.78 -3.02
N ALA A 10 -12.19 3.22 -2.01
CA ALA A 10 -13.55 2.71 -2.12
C ALA A 10 -14.53 3.83 -2.50
N GLY A 11 -15.18 3.70 -3.67
CA GLY A 11 -16.26 4.59 -4.12
C GLY A 11 -17.51 4.49 -3.24
N GLU A 12 -18.51 5.35 -3.48
CA GLU A 12 -19.68 5.47 -2.61
C GLU A 12 -20.44 4.14 -2.43
N ALA A 13 -20.68 3.41 -3.51
CA ALA A 13 -21.36 2.12 -3.46
C ALA A 13 -20.56 1.07 -2.66
N ARG A 14 -19.24 1.04 -2.85
CA ARG A 14 -18.34 0.12 -2.14
C ARG A 14 -18.33 0.37 -0.64
N ARG A 15 -18.35 1.64 -0.21
CA ARG A 15 -18.41 2.01 1.22
C ARG A 15 -19.66 1.53 1.97
N LYS A 16 -20.68 1.06 1.25
CA LYS A 16 -21.91 0.49 1.84
C LYS A 16 -21.82 -1.03 2.01
N GLN A 17 -20.74 -1.66 1.54
CA GLN A 17 -20.51 -3.09 1.63
C GLN A 17 -19.55 -3.41 2.77
N VAL A 18 -19.68 -4.62 3.35
CA VAL A 18 -18.69 -5.16 4.30
C VAL A 18 -17.32 -5.19 3.62
N ASP A 19 -16.29 -4.73 4.31
CA ASP A 19 -14.91 -4.60 3.83
C ASP A 19 -14.78 -3.93 2.46
N TYR A 20 -15.66 -2.96 2.20
CA TYR A 20 -15.75 -2.23 0.93
C TYR A 20 -15.98 -3.12 -0.31
N GLY A 21 -16.47 -4.34 -0.11
CA GLY A 21 -16.61 -5.35 -1.17
C GLY A 21 -15.27 -5.86 -1.71
N TYR A 22 -14.17 -5.69 -0.97
CA TYR A 22 -12.93 -6.40 -1.27
C TYR A 22 -13.13 -7.89 -0.97
N TRP A 23 -12.54 -8.73 -1.82
CA TRP A 23 -12.60 -10.18 -1.63
C TRP A 23 -11.68 -10.56 -0.46
N TYR A 24 -12.27 -11.19 0.57
CA TYR A 24 -11.51 -11.90 1.60
C TYR A 24 -11.22 -13.33 1.16
N CYS A 25 -9.95 -13.63 0.90
CA CYS A 25 -9.47 -15.01 0.76
C CYS A 25 -8.59 -15.30 1.99
N PRO A 26 -8.93 -16.32 2.80
CA PRO A 26 -8.13 -16.67 3.97
C PRO A 26 -6.72 -17.10 3.55
N ASP A 27 -5.83 -17.16 4.53
CA ASP A 27 -4.46 -17.63 4.36
C ASP A 27 -4.39 -19.02 3.67
N GLY A 28 -3.25 -19.31 3.04
CA GLY A 28 -3.07 -20.51 2.22
C GLY A 28 -3.40 -20.30 0.73
N ARG A 29 -3.25 -19.06 0.24
CA ARG A 29 -3.49 -18.74 -1.18
C ARG A 29 -2.47 -19.42 -2.07
N ASN A 30 -2.97 -20.02 -3.14
CA ASN A 30 -2.12 -20.49 -4.24
C ASN A 30 -1.59 -19.29 -5.04
N GLU A 31 -0.65 -19.55 -5.97
CA GLU A 31 -0.01 -18.51 -6.78
C GLU A 31 -1.00 -17.63 -7.54
N GLN A 32 -2.06 -18.21 -8.11
CA GLN A 32 -3.07 -17.47 -8.86
C GLN A 32 -3.90 -16.56 -7.95
N GLN A 33 -4.32 -17.07 -6.79
CA GLN A 33 -5.06 -16.30 -5.79
C GLN A 33 -4.20 -15.18 -5.21
N GLN A 34 -2.92 -15.45 -4.96
CA GLN A 34 -1.97 -14.44 -4.51
C GLN A 34 -1.77 -13.34 -5.56
N ALA A 35 -1.70 -13.70 -6.84
CA ALA A 35 -1.59 -12.70 -7.91
C ALA A 35 -2.84 -11.80 -8.01
N GLU A 36 -4.04 -12.35 -7.81
CA GLU A 36 -5.27 -11.54 -7.75
C GLU A 36 -5.32 -10.64 -6.51
N PHE A 37 -4.86 -11.15 -5.36
CA PHE A 37 -4.70 -10.35 -4.15
C PHE A 37 -3.74 -9.17 -4.38
N GLU A 38 -2.55 -9.41 -4.90
CA GLU A 38 -1.57 -8.35 -5.14
C GLU A 38 -2.14 -7.26 -6.05
N LYS A 39 -2.88 -7.62 -7.11
CA LYS A 39 -3.50 -6.64 -8.02
C LYS A 39 -4.42 -5.67 -7.30
N VAL A 40 -5.22 -6.15 -6.34
CA VAL A 40 -6.16 -5.29 -5.60
C VAL A 40 -5.46 -4.49 -4.50
N GLU A 41 -4.31 -4.97 -4.02
CA GLU A 41 -3.54 -4.38 -2.92
C GLU A 41 -2.52 -3.32 -3.34
N VAL A 42 -2.10 -3.26 -4.62
CA VAL A 42 -1.10 -2.28 -5.08
C VAL A 42 -1.50 -0.84 -4.69
N LYS A 43 -2.76 -0.45 -4.95
CA LYS A 43 -3.22 0.93 -4.69
C LYS A 43 -3.41 1.22 -3.20
N PRO A 44 -4.12 0.36 -2.41
CA PRO A 44 -4.21 0.55 -0.96
C PRO A 44 -2.84 0.65 -0.29
N GLN A 45 -1.91 -0.27 -0.59
CA GLN A 45 -0.60 -0.26 0.06
C GLN A 45 0.28 0.92 -0.39
N ALA A 46 0.11 1.43 -1.61
CA ALA A 46 0.78 2.67 -2.02
C ALA A 46 0.28 3.89 -1.23
N ILE A 47 -1.03 4.00 -1.00
CA ILE A 47 -1.60 5.08 -0.17
C ILE A 47 -1.20 4.89 1.30
N GLU A 48 -1.18 3.66 1.81
CA GLU A 48 -0.70 3.36 3.16
C GLU A 48 0.76 3.78 3.35
N TRP A 49 1.62 3.53 2.35
CA TRP A 49 3.00 4.00 2.37
C TRP A 49 3.08 5.53 2.42
N CYS A 50 2.28 6.24 1.62
CA CYS A 50 2.20 7.71 1.68
C CYS A 50 1.80 8.20 3.09
N PHE A 51 0.84 7.54 3.74
CA PHE A 51 0.46 7.88 5.13
C PHE A 51 1.60 7.62 6.11
N ALA A 52 2.29 6.50 5.98
CA ALA A 52 3.44 6.18 6.84
C ALA A 52 4.54 7.23 6.71
N VAL A 53 4.93 7.59 5.47
CA VAL A 53 5.95 8.63 5.21
C VAL A 53 5.49 9.99 5.74
N ALA A 54 4.21 10.37 5.54
CA ALA A 54 3.68 11.62 6.09
C ALA A 54 3.71 11.65 7.63
N CYS A 55 3.72 10.49 8.30
CA CYS A 55 3.90 10.38 9.74
C CYS A 55 5.37 10.25 10.18
N GLY A 56 6.33 10.21 9.25
CA GLY A 56 7.73 9.93 9.54
C GLY A 56 8.01 8.46 9.93
N LEU A 57 7.18 7.53 9.48
CA LEU A 57 7.27 6.09 9.78
C LEU A 57 7.82 5.30 8.60
N GLN A 58 8.47 4.18 8.91
CA GLN A 58 8.84 3.17 7.91
C GLN A 58 7.62 2.34 7.52
N PHE A 59 7.63 1.85 6.28
CA PHE A 59 6.57 1.00 5.72
C PHE A 59 7.18 -0.24 5.09
N ARG A 60 6.44 -1.34 5.15
CA ARG A 60 6.78 -2.62 4.52
C ARG A 60 5.51 -3.18 3.89
N VAL A 61 5.60 -3.64 2.64
CA VAL A 61 4.44 -4.24 1.98
C VAL A 61 4.02 -5.53 2.69
N SER A 62 2.72 -5.75 2.79
CA SER A 62 2.15 -6.97 3.33
C SER A 62 1.71 -7.88 2.19
N THR A 63 2.28 -9.07 2.12
CA THR A 63 1.86 -10.11 1.17
C THR A 63 0.73 -10.98 1.71
N ASP A 64 0.45 -10.90 3.02
CA ASP A 64 -0.66 -11.55 3.74
C ASP A 64 -0.91 -13.02 3.37
N ASN A 65 0.16 -13.82 3.31
CA ASN A 65 0.10 -15.24 2.94
C ASN A 65 1.18 -16.01 3.71
N LEU A 66 0.85 -16.50 4.92
CA LEU A 66 1.80 -17.17 5.82
C LEU A 66 1.92 -18.67 5.49
N ASP A 67 0.79 -19.35 5.27
CA ASP A 67 0.72 -20.79 4.99
C ASP A 67 0.51 -21.11 3.50
N GLY A 68 0.67 -20.12 2.62
CA GLY A 68 0.42 -20.24 1.18
C GLY A 68 1.66 -20.43 0.31
N ALA A 69 1.49 -20.22 -1.00
CA ALA A 69 2.59 -20.30 -1.96
C ALA A 69 3.69 -19.26 -1.65
N PRO A 70 4.97 -19.57 -1.96
CA PRO A 70 6.06 -18.59 -1.84
C PRO A 70 5.71 -17.29 -2.57
N VAL A 71 5.82 -16.16 -1.88
CA VAL A 71 5.50 -14.85 -2.45
C VAL A 71 6.78 -14.05 -2.70
N ASP A 72 6.94 -13.54 -3.91
CA ASP A 72 7.99 -12.57 -4.22
C ASP A 72 7.60 -11.17 -3.70
N ARG A 73 7.89 -10.95 -2.42
CA ARG A 73 7.63 -9.68 -1.75
C ARG A 73 8.33 -8.51 -2.42
N PHE A 74 9.52 -8.71 -2.98
CA PHE A 74 10.29 -7.63 -3.60
C PHE A 74 9.65 -7.20 -4.92
N ALA A 75 9.18 -8.16 -5.74
CA ALA A 75 8.41 -7.84 -6.93
C ALA A 75 7.10 -7.11 -6.58
N PHE A 76 6.43 -7.50 -5.50
CA PHE A 76 5.23 -6.79 -5.03
C PHE A 76 5.56 -5.38 -4.54
N GLN A 77 6.64 -5.21 -3.78
CA GLN A 77 7.14 -3.90 -3.34
C GLN A 77 7.45 -2.96 -4.51
N ASP A 78 8.06 -3.46 -5.58
CA ASP A 78 8.36 -2.67 -6.76
C ASP A 78 7.07 -2.17 -7.43
N LYS A 79 6.02 -3.00 -7.51
CA LYS A 79 4.70 -2.59 -8.03
C LYS A 79 4.07 -1.48 -7.17
N VAL A 80 4.14 -1.63 -5.85
CA VAL A 80 3.63 -0.61 -4.90
C VAL A 80 4.39 0.70 -5.04
N LEU A 81 5.73 0.65 -5.14
CA LEU A 81 6.57 1.84 -5.33
C LEU A 81 6.29 2.54 -6.67
N GLN A 82 6.08 1.79 -7.75
CA GLN A 82 5.66 2.36 -9.04
C GLN A 82 4.31 3.09 -8.92
N GLN A 83 3.37 2.53 -8.16
CA GLN A 83 2.08 3.18 -7.92
C GLN A 83 2.21 4.43 -7.02
N VAL A 84 3.13 4.43 -6.05
CA VAL A 84 3.48 5.65 -5.29
C VAL A 84 3.99 6.72 -6.24
N ALA A 85 4.96 6.41 -7.10
CA ALA A 85 5.50 7.37 -8.06
C ALA A 85 4.41 7.97 -8.96
N ALA A 86 3.50 7.13 -9.46
CA ALA A 86 2.35 7.58 -10.23
C ALA A 86 1.42 8.51 -9.42
N TYR A 87 1.20 8.26 -8.13
CA TYR A 87 0.41 9.15 -7.28
C TYR A 87 1.10 10.48 -6.99
N LEU A 88 2.43 10.51 -6.86
CA LEU A 88 3.17 11.75 -6.68
C LEU A 88 3.13 12.62 -7.94
N GLU A 89 3.08 12.02 -9.14
CA GLU A 89 3.00 12.73 -10.41
C GLU A 89 1.56 13.18 -10.75
N GLN A 90 0.58 12.28 -10.58
CA GLN A 90 -0.80 12.48 -11.05
C GLN A 90 -1.73 13.02 -9.96
N GLY A 91 -1.30 12.98 -8.70
CA GLY A 91 -2.09 13.31 -7.52
C GLY A 91 -2.73 12.09 -6.86
N LEU A 92 -2.82 12.14 -5.53
CA LEU A 92 -3.53 11.16 -4.72
C LEU A 92 -5.06 11.34 -4.88
N PRO A 93 -5.86 10.28 -4.64
CA PRO A 93 -7.31 10.44 -4.47
C PRO A 93 -7.61 11.51 -3.42
N THR A 94 -8.60 12.36 -3.65
CA THR A 94 -8.88 13.57 -2.82
C THR A 94 -8.86 13.29 -1.32
N ARG A 95 -9.48 12.19 -0.88
CA ARG A 95 -9.55 11.81 0.53
C ARG A 95 -8.19 11.39 1.12
N ALA A 96 -7.37 10.71 0.31
CA ALA A 96 -6.01 10.37 0.70
C ALA A 96 -5.13 11.62 0.79
N GLN A 97 -5.24 12.53 -0.19
CA GLN A 97 -4.51 13.81 -0.15
C GLN A 97 -4.84 14.63 1.11
N MET A 98 -6.13 14.78 1.42
CA MET A 98 -6.57 15.50 2.62
C MET A 98 -5.96 14.92 3.91
N LEU A 99 -5.86 13.59 3.99
CA LEU A 99 -5.25 12.95 5.15
C LEU A 99 -3.73 13.12 5.16
N VAL A 100 -3.05 12.97 4.02
CA VAL A 100 -1.60 13.23 3.89
C VAL A 100 -1.27 14.65 4.35
N ASP A 101 -2.02 15.66 3.90
CA ASP A 101 -1.82 17.06 4.30
C ASP A 101 -2.01 17.27 5.82
N ALA A 102 -3.03 16.61 6.39
CA ALA A 102 -3.29 16.66 7.82
C ALA A 102 -2.17 15.97 8.64
N LEU A 103 -1.66 14.84 8.16
CA LEU A 103 -0.55 14.11 8.78
C LEU A 103 0.73 14.92 8.74
N HIS A 104 1.08 15.52 7.59
CA HIS A 104 2.23 16.43 7.49
C HIS A 104 2.15 17.58 8.49
N LYS A 105 0.98 18.21 8.60
CA LYS A 105 0.76 19.30 9.56
C LYS A 105 0.90 18.85 11.01
N PHE A 106 0.39 17.66 11.33
CA PHE A 106 0.40 17.12 12.70
C PHE A 106 1.79 16.64 13.14
N TYR A 107 2.50 15.93 12.26
CA TYR A 107 3.80 15.34 12.54
C TYR A 107 4.98 16.25 12.17
N HIS A 108 4.72 17.43 11.59
CA HIS A 108 5.73 18.39 11.16
C HIS A 108 6.75 17.81 10.16
N THR A 109 6.28 16.98 9.23
CA THR A 109 7.09 16.37 8.17
C THR A 109 6.99 17.17 6.87
N PRO A 110 8.02 17.15 6.01
CA PRO A 110 7.99 17.84 4.72
C PRO A 110 7.03 17.14 3.74
N THR A 111 6.62 17.85 2.69
CA THR A 111 5.84 17.29 1.58
C THR A 111 6.52 16.05 0.99
N LEU A 112 5.73 15.02 0.65
CA LEU A 112 6.22 13.79 0.03
C LEU A 112 7.09 14.06 -1.21
N SER A 113 8.22 13.37 -1.27
CA SER A 113 9.07 13.23 -2.44
C SER A 113 9.38 11.75 -2.68
N LEU A 114 9.71 11.38 -3.92
CA LEU A 114 10.01 9.97 -4.22
C LEU A 114 11.22 9.45 -3.41
N ALA A 115 12.13 10.33 -2.99
CA ALA A 115 13.31 9.96 -2.20
C ALA A 115 12.95 9.47 -0.78
N ASP A 116 11.75 9.80 -0.28
CA ASP A 116 11.30 9.40 1.06
C ASP A 116 10.83 7.93 1.11
N PHE A 117 10.60 7.32 -0.06
CA PHE A 117 10.09 5.96 -0.18
C PHE A 117 11.25 4.99 -0.35
N GLN A 118 11.82 4.57 0.78
CA GLN A 118 12.94 3.63 0.82
C GLN A 118 12.42 2.18 0.81
N PRO A 119 12.54 1.44 -0.30
CA PRO A 119 12.18 0.02 -0.33
C PRO A 119 13.04 -0.81 0.63
N GLU A 120 12.52 -1.94 1.11
CA GLU A 120 13.33 -2.90 1.87
C GLU A 120 14.58 -3.29 1.04
N PRO A 121 15.79 -3.24 1.65
CA PRO A 121 17.02 -3.60 0.97
C PRO A 121 17.02 -5.09 0.64
N ARG A 122 17.47 -5.42 -0.59
CA ARG A 122 17.74 -6.78 -1.01
C ARG A 122 19.14 -7.15 -0.51
N PHE A 123 19.21 -7.92 0.56
CA PHE A 123 20.46 -8.53 0.96
C PHE A 123 20.63 -9.79 0.13
N ASP A 124 21.64 -9.81 -0.74
CA ASP A 124 22.10 -11.06 -1.33
C ASP A 124 22.60 -11.93 -0.17
N VAL A 125 21.83 -12.95 0.18
CA VAL A 125 22.33 -14.03 1.02
C VAL A 125 23.31 -14.78 0.13
N ALA A 126 24.57 -14.36 0.14
CA ALA A 126 25.65 -15.15 -0.43
C ALA A 126 25.65 -16.49 0.31
N VAL A 127 25.13 -17.53 -0.36
CA VAL A 127 25.28 -18.93 0.03
C VAL A 127 26.63 -19.43 -0.48
#